data_AF-A0A7M2WT56-F1
#
_entry.id   AF-A0A7M2WT56-F1
#
_cell.length_a   1.000
_cell.length_b   1.000
_cell.length_c   1.000
_cell.angle_alpha   90.00
_cell.angle_beta   90.00
_cell.angle_gamma   90.00
#
_symmetry.space_group_name_H-M   'P 1'
#
loop_
_entity.id
_entity.type
_entity.pdbx_description
1 polymer ?
#
loop_
_entity_poly.entity_id
_entity_poly.type
_entity_poly.pdbx_seq_one_letter_code
_entity_poly.pdbx_strand_id
1 'polypeptide(L)'
;MIVRINQIDISRIDADGGWPAETYAGAIQGNWPADARAFELQILSQDEKQQPLTDDFRQQQLRQMIPQAAIALTTGDRPAGSASEAPIVLRLDGKIAAEELLPVWGMLTEPDGSGQYGFGPTVKIAAEPTDAWGSVRIVPSWKRLASACADTSIGLESSVRLRLMAIPTLFVPELVDVSSIDDPRWEHLLSECQFYLGTTPGLTALQLVVRRMEAAQVKSRVMQRLIAVARGEPAIPD
;
A
#
# COMPACT_ATOMS: atom_id res chain seq x y z
N MET A 1 -9.52 18.12 -8.62
CA MET A 1 -8.90 17.40 -7.48
C MET A 1 -7.55 18.02 -7.23
N ILE A 2 -7.34 18.68 -6.09
CA ILE A 2 -6.04 19.27 -5.78
C ILE A 2 -5.25 18.29 -4.91
N VAL A 3 -4.29 17.62 -5.54
CA VAL A 3 -3.35 16.71 -4.89
C VAL A 3 -2.06 17.45 -4.61
N ARG A 4 -1.51 17.29 -3.41
CA ARG A 4 -0.16 17.74 -3.06
C ARG A 4 0.76 16.54 -2.95
N ILE A 5 1.97 16.66 -3.51
CA ILE A 5 3.03 15.65 -3.40
C ILE A 5 4.28 16.29 -2.77
N ASN A 6 4.56 15.92 -1.53
CA ASN A 6 5.74 16.35 -0.79
C ASN A 6 6.80 15.26 -0.81
N GLN A 7 8.07 15.60 -0.87
CA GLN A 7 9.14 14.65 -0.57
C GLN A 7 9.43 14.74 0.93
N ILE A 8 9.54 13.59 1.60
CA ILE A 8 9.81 13.50 3.04
C ILE A 8 11.08 12.70 3.30
N ASP A 9 11.55 12.72 4.54
CA ASP A 9 12.67 11.88 4.97
C ASP A 9 12.21 10.42 5.04
N ILE A 10 12.92 9.53 4.34
CA ILE A 10 12.61 8.11 4.29
C ILE A 10 12.73 7.43 5.65
N SER A 11 13.63 7.90 6.52
CA SER A 11 13.78 7.36 7.87
C SER A 11 12.55 7.57 8.75
N ARG A 12 11.71 8.54 8.37
CA ARG A 12 10.50 8.91 9.11
C ARG A 12 9.24 8.25 8.60
N ILE A 13 9.25 7.57 7.45
CA ILE A 13 8.01 7.16 6.78
C ILE A 13 7.14 6.25 7.65
N ASP A 14 7.73 5.23 8.28
CA ASP A 14 6.97 4.36 9.19
C ASP A 14 6.65 5.05 10.53
N ALA A 15 7.43 6.02 10.99
CA ALA A 15 7.09 6.77 12.21
C ALA A 15 5.91 7.73 11.97
N ASP A 16 5.98 8.50 10.89
CA ASP A 16 4.94 9.44 10.47
C ASP A 16 3.68 8.69 9.97
N GLY A 17 3.82 7.41 9.57
CA GLY A 17 2.72 6.50 9.28
C GLY A 17 1.89 6.07 10.49
N GLY A 18 2.25 6.52 11.70
CA GLY A 18 1.44 6.32 12.92
C GLY A 18 1.43 4.87 13.43
N TRP A 19 2.52 4.14 13.24
CA TRP A 19 2.66 2.76 13.71
C TRP A 19 2.88 2.76 15.24
N PRO A 20 1.97 2.19 16.07
CA PRO A 20 2.21 2.00 17.49
C PRO A 20 3.39 1.03 17.64
N ALA A 21 4.36 1.44 18.47
CA ALA A 21 5.57 0.68 18.75
C ALA A 21 5.29 -0.74 19.28
N GLU A 22 4.11 -0.97 19.86
CA GLU A 22 3.73 -2.20 20.55
C GLU A 22 2.92 -3.19 19.69
N THR A 23 2.74 -2.94 18.38
CA THR A 23 1.98 -3.84 17.51
C THR A 23 2.84 -4.95 16.90
N TYR A 24 2.26 -6.16 16.79
CA TYR A 24 2.90 -7.40 16.32
C TYR A 24 3.65 -7.29 14.98
N ALA A 25 3.25 -6.34 14.14
CA ALA A 25 3.74 -6.20 12.77
C ALA A 25 4.56 -4.93 12.50
N GLY A 26 4.87 -4.15 13.55
CA GLY A 26 5.83 -3.02 13.66
C GLY A 26 6.17 -2.18 12.42
N ALA A 27 7.16 -1.28 12.54
CA ALA A 27 7.78 -0.69 11.36
C ALA A 27 8.49 -1.81 10.56
N ILE A 28 8.66 -1.64 9.24
CA ILE A 28 9.53 -2.55 8.51
C ILE A 28 10.95 -2.26 9.00
N GLN A 29 11.52 -3.20 9.76
CA GLN A 29 12.86 -3.05 10.29
C GLN A 29 13.87 -3.34 9.18
N GLY A 30 14.58 -2.32 8.72
CA GLY A 30 15.60 -2.47 7.69
C GLY A 30 16.21 -1.14 7.28
N ASN A 31 17.45 -1.18 6.81
CA ASN A 31 18.06 -0.03 6.17
C ASN A 31 17.45 0.14 4.79
N TRP A 32 16.69 1.22 4.58
CA TRP A 32 16.23 1.56 3.24
C TRP A 32 17.42 1.73 2.30
N PRO A 33 17.35 1.21 1.06
CA PRO A 33 18.40 1.41 0.07
C PRO A 33 18.73 2.90 -0.15
N ALA A 34 19.99 3.24 -0.43
CA ALA A 34 20.43 4.63 -0.58
C ALA A 34 19.74 5.40 -1.74
N ASP A 35 19.26 4.67 -2.74
CA ASP A 35 18.51 5.19 -3.89
C ASP A 35 17.00 5.28 -3.64
N ALA A 36 16.53 4.92 -2.44
CA ALA A 36 15.13 5.04 -2.07
C ALA A 36 14.75 6.48 -1.72
N ARG A 37 13.53 6.86 -2.04
CA ARG A 37 12.96 8.19 -1.85
C ARG A 37 11.56 8.06 -1.32
N ALA A 38 11.21 8.87 -0.31
CA ALA A 38 9.89 8.88 0.30
C ALA A 38 9.09 10.13 -0.13
N PHE A 39 7.82 9.92 -0.43
CA PHE A 39 6.87 10.95 -0.84
C PHE A 39 5.58 10.82 -0.05
N GLU A 40 4.91 11.95 0.15
CA GLU A 40 3.60 12.02 0.78
C GLU A 40 2.61 12.64 -0.20
N LEU A 41 1.53 11.93 -0.47
CA LEU A 41 0.41 12.30 -1.32
C LEU A 41 -0.78 12.68 -0.44
N GLN A 42 -1.31 13.89 -0.61
CA GLN A 42 -2.42 14.41 0.17
C GLN A 42 -3.50 15.04 -0.71
N ILE A 43 -4.76 14.80 -0.37
CA ILE A 43 -5.88 15.61 -0.85
C ILE A 43 -5.98 16.85 0.04
N LEU A 44 -5.95 18.03 -0.58
CA LEU A 44 -6.12 19.29 0.15
C LEU A 44 -7.47 19.33 0.89
N SER A 45 -7.55 20.14 1.94
CA SER A 45 -8.80 20.35 2.69
C SER A 45 -9.79 21.27 1.98
N GLN A 46 -9.39 21.87 0.85
CA GLN A 46 -10.18 22.83 0.09
C GLN A 46 -10.09 22.57 -1.42
N ASP A 47 -11.15 22.93 -2.14
CA ASP A 47 -11.21 22.87 -3.59
C ASP A 47 -10.61 24.13 -4.27
N GLU A 48 -10.72 24.19 -5.60
CA GLU A 48 -10.22 25.31 -6.42
C GLU A 48 -10.95 26.64 -6.16
N LYS A 49 -12.14 26.58 -5.55
CA LYS A 49 -12.96 27.72 -5.16
C LYS A 49 -12.82 28.05 -3.68
N GLN A 50 -11.84 27.46 -2.98
CA GLN A 50 -11.61 27.59 -1.54
C GLN A 50 -12.76 27.05 -0.67
N GLN A 51 -13.63 26.20 -1.23
CA GLN A 51 -14.68 25.53 -0.47
C GLN A 51 -14.08 24.35 0.30
N PRO A 52 -14.46 24.15 1.58
CA PRO A 52 -13.96 23.04 2.37
C PRO A 52 -14.44 21.70 1.81
N LEU A 53 -13.55 20.72 1.80
CA LEU A 53 -13.83 19.32 1.46
C LEU A 53 -14.07 18.52 2.73
N THR A 54 -15.06 17.61 2.70
CA THR A 54 -15.33 16.72 3.84
C THR A 54 -14.26 15.65 3.98
N ASP A 55 -14.04 15.15 5.19
CA ASP A 55 -13.06 14.09 5.41
C ASP A 55 -13.45 12.79 4.69
N ASP A 56 -14.73 12.42 4.68
CA ASP A 56 -15.23 11.27 3.91
C ASP A 56 -14.88 11.36 2.43
N PHE A 57 -15.03 12.56 1.84
CA PHE A 57 -14.66 12.77 0.44
C PHE A 57 -13.15 12.60 0.25
N ARG A 58 -12.34 13.17 1.13
CA ARG A 58 -10.88 13.09 1.06
C ARG A 58 -10.39 11.64 1.21
N GLN A 59 -10.96 10.89 2.15
CA GLN A 59 -10.68 9.46 2.36
C GLN A 59 -11.07 8.65 1.12
N GLN A 60 -12.26 8.86 0.57
CA GLN A 60 -12.70 8.19 -0.66
C GLN A 60 -11.78 8.50 -1.85
N GLN A 61 -11.33 9.75 -1.99
CA GLN A 61 -10.37 10.12 -3.03
C GLN A 61 -9.02 9.43 -2.81
N LEU A 62 -8.50 9.38 -1.57
CA LEU A 62 -7.26 8.68 -1.26
C LEU A 62 -7.37 7.17 -1.55
N ARG A 63 -8.50 6.53 -1.21
CA ARG A 63 -8.80 5.13 -1.58
C ARG A 63 -8.70 4.89 -3.09
N GLN A 64 -9.29 5.80 -3.88
CA GLN A 64 -9.25 5.73 -5.34
C GLN A 64 -7.83 5.96 -5.89
N MET A 65 -7.02 6.77 -5.23
CA MET A 65 -5.64 7.05 -5.63
C MET A 65 -4.68 5.88 -5.41
N ILE A 66 -4.88 5.05 -4.38
CA ILE A 66 -4.01 3.91 -4.04
C ILE A 66 -3.67 3.03 -5.26
N PRO A 67 -4.65 2.42 -5.96
CA PRO A 67 -4.36 1.57 -7.11
C PRO A 67 -3.74 2.35 -8.26
N GLN A 68 -4.11 3.63 -8.44
CA GLN A 68 -3.54 4.47 -9.51
C GLN A 68 -2.07 4.81 -9.26
N ALA A 69 -1.72 5.12 -8.01
CA ALA A 69 -0.35 5.38 -7.62
C ALA A 69 0.50 4.11 -7.80
N ALA A 70 -0.03 2.94 -7.42
CA ALA A 70 0.65 1.67 -7.65
C ALA A 70 0.92 1.43 -9.15
N ILE A 71 -0.11 1.52 -10.00
CA ILE A 71 0.02 1.32 -11.46
C ILE A 71 1.01 2.31 -12.08
N ALA A 72 0.89 3.60 -11.74
CA ALA A 72 1.74 4.66 -12.30
C ALA A 72 3.23 4.43 -12.02
N LEU A 73 3.55 3.74 -10.94
CA LEU A 73 4.92 3.53 -10.47
C LEU A 73 5.49 2.17 -10.87
N THR A 74 4.66 1.15 -11.14
CA THR A 74 5.13 -0.18 -11.56
C THR A 74 5.30 -0.36 -13.07
N THR A 75 4.62 0.46 -13.89
CA THR A 75 4.53 0.26 -15.35
C THR A 75 5.56 1.05 -16.16
N GLY A 76 6.22 2.06 -15.59
CA GLY A 76 6.90 3.10 -16.37
C GLY A 76 8.42 2.96 -16.62
N ASP A 77 9.17 2.13 -15.88
CA ASP A 77 10.65 2.11 -15.94
C ASP A 77 11.29 0.76 -16.28
N ARG A 78 10.53 -0.21 -16.81
CA ARG A 78 11.15 -1.48 -17.21
C ARG A 78 11.83 -1.35 -18.57
N PRO A 79 13.11 -1.78 -18.72
CA PRO A 79 13.76 -1.79 -20.02
C PRO A 79 12.96 -2.63 -21.01
N ALA A 80 12.91 -2.17 -22.27
CA ALA A 80 12.24 -2.86 -23.37
C ALA A 80 12.73 -4.32 -23.45
N GLY A 81 11.82 -5.28 -23.25
CA GLY A 81 12.13 -6.71 -23.21
C GLY A 81 11.77 -7.42 -21.90
N SER A 82 11.49 -6.70 -20.82
CA SER A 82 10.96 -7.28 -19.57
C SER A 82 9.42 -7.41 -19.64
N ALA A 83 8.93 -8.45 -20.31
CA ALA A 83 7.51 -8.69 -20.62
C ALA A 83 6.63 -9.15 -19.44
N SER A 84 6.86 -8.67 -18.22
CA SER A 84 5.93 -8.92 -17.11
C SER A 84 5.91 -7.69 -16.21
N GLU A 85 4.73 -7.16 -15.90
CA GLU A 85 4.54 -6.16 -14.85
C GLU A 85 5.07 -6.72 -13.52
N ALA A 86 5.58 -5.88 -12.61
CA ALA A 86 5.87 -6.39 -11.26
C ALA A 86 4.54 -6.85 -10.66
N PRO A 87 4.42 -8.08 -10.18
CA PRO A 87 3.34 -8.39 -9.27
C PRO A 87 3.43 -7.45 -8.06
N ILE A 88 2.25 -6.99 -7.62
CA ILE A 88 2.09 -6.32 -6.34
C ILE A 88 1.83 -7.40 -5.29
N VAL A 89 2.60 -7.39 -4.22
CA VAL A 89 2.25 -8.07 -2.98
C VAL A 89 1.57 -7.07 -2.06
N LEU A 90 0.29 -7.32 -1.81
CA LEU A 90 -0.53 -6.60 -0.85
C LEU A 90 -0.30 -7.20 0.53
N ARG A 91 0.11 -6.39 1.51
CA ARG A 91 0.17 -6.75 2.91
C ARG A 91 -0.79 -5.86 3.70
N LEU A 92 -1.65 -6.50 4.48
CA LEU A 92 -2.63 -5.87 5.35
C LEU A 92 -2.35 -6.31 6.78
N ASP A 93 -2.03 -5.35 7.66
CA ASP A 93 -1.76 -5.59 9.07
C ASP A 93 -2.86 -4.91 9.90
N GLY A 94 -3.50 -5.63 10.82
CA GLY A 94 -4.61 -5.06 11.60
C GLY A 94 -5.19 -5.99 12.63
N LYS A 95 -6.21 -5.50 13.34
CA LYS A 95 -7.02 -6.31 14.24
C LYS A 95 -7.92 -7.27 13.47
N ILE A 96 -8.08 -8.48 13.99
CA ILE A 96 -8.94 -9.52 13.42
C ILE A 96 -10.37 -9.30 13.94
N ALA A 97 -11.10 -8.38 13.29
CA ALA A 97 -12.50 -8.07 13.58
C ALA A 97 -13.31 -7.81 12.30
N ALA A 98 -14.64 -7.78 12.44
CA ALA A 98 -15.60 -7.78 11.32
C ALA A 98 -15.51 -6.54 10.41
N GLU A 99 -15.12 -5.40 10.97
CA GLU A 99 -14.95 -4.12 10.25
C GLU A 99 -13.47 -3.73 10.13
N GLU A 100 -12.59 -4.74 10.17
CA GLU A 100 -11.13 -4.57 10.13
C GLU A 100 -10.50 -5.63 9.20
N LEU A 101 -9.75 -6.59 9.73
CA LEU A 101 -9.02 -7.56 8.90
C LEU A 101 -9.87 -8.77 8.47
N LEU A 102 -11.00 -9.08 9.12
CA LEU A 102 -11.81 -10.26 8.74
C LEU A 102 -12.34 -10.21 7.30
N PRO A 103 -12.83 -9.08 6.76
CA PRO A 103 -13.31 -9.00 5.37
C PRO A 103 -12.26 -9.42 4.32
N VAL A 104 -10.97 -9.30 4.66
CA VAL A 104 -9.86 -9.69 3.77
C VAL A 104 -9.88 -11.17 3.42
N TRP A 105 -10.52 -12.04 4.22
CA TRP A 105 -10.66 -13.46 3.88
C TRP A 105 -11.42 -13.68 2.57
N GLY A 106 -12.35 -12.79 2.21
CA GLY A 106 -13.04 -12.82 0.92
C GLY A 106 -12.15 -12.50 -0.30
N MET A 107 -10.91 -12.06 -0.04
CA MET A 107 -9.93 -11.68 -1.07
C MET A 107 -8.88 -12.76 -1.34
N LEU A 108 -8.83 -13.84 -0.54
CA LEU A 108 -7.79 -14.86 -0.65
C LEU A 108 -7.85 -15.66 -1.95
N THR A 109 -9.01 -15.70 -2.59
CA THR A 109 -9.21 -16.39 -3.86
C THR A 109 -9.63 -15.41 -4.95
N GLU A 110 -8.95 -15.50 -6.09
CA GLU A 110 -9.42 -14.86 -7.32
C GLU A 110 -10.56 -15.66 -7.97
N PRO A 111 -11.42 -15.03 -8.79
CA PRO A 111 -12.54 -15.73 -9.44
C PRO A 111 -12.09 -16.91 -10.33
N ASP A 112 -10.85 -16.87 -10.81
CA ASP A 112 -10.22 -17.93 -11.62
C ASP A 112 -9.44 -18.95 -10.77
N GLY A 113 -9.42 -18.81 -9.44
CA GLY A 113 -8.73 -19.69 -8.51
C GLY A 113 -7.22 -19.47 -8.38
N SER A 114 -6.63 -18.45 -9.01
CA SER A 114 -5.16 -18.23 -9.07
C SER A 114 -4.54 -17.56 -7.83
N GLY A 115 -5.30 -17.40 -6.75
CA GLY A 115 -4.88 -16.64 -5.56
C GLY A 115 -3.64 -17.21 -4.86
N GLN A 116 -2.61 -16.37 -4.70
CA GLN A 116 -1.47 -16.66 -3.82
C GLN A 116 -1.59 -15.81 -2.56
N TYR A 117 -1.52 -16.46 -1.40
CA TYR A 117 -1.66 -15.80 -0.11
C TYR A 117 -0.77 -16.44 0.96
N GLY A 118 -0.47 -15.66 1.99
CA GLY A 118 0.30 -16.09 3.16
C GLY A 118 -0.23 -15.40 4.41
N PHE A 119 -0.31 -16.16 5.50
CA PHE A 119 -0.70 -15.65 6.81
C PHE A 119 0.55 -15.43 7.66
N GLY A 120 0.63 -14.26 8.30
CA GLY A 120 1.56 -14.09 9.40
C GLY A 120 1.10 -14.86 10.64
N PRO A 121 2.00 -15.12 11.61
CA PRO A 121 1.62 -15.64 12.90
C PRO A 121 0.54 -14.77 13.56
N THR A 122 -0.42 -15.44 14.18
CA THR A 122 -1.50 -14.82 14.95
C THR A 122 -1.17 -14.99 16.42
N VAL A 123 -1.16 -13.90 17.19
CA VAL A 123 -0.81 -13.95 18.61
C VAL A 123 -1.91 -13.32 19.44
N LYS A 124 -2.31 -14.03 20.51
CA LYS A 124 -3.13 -13.48 21.57
C LYS A 124 -2.20 -12.76 22.55
N ILE A 125 -2.29 -11.43 22.60
CA ILE A 125 -1.34 -10.59 23.36
C ILE A 125 -1.59 -10.66 24.88
N ALA A 126 -2.81 -10.99 25.33
CA ALA A 126 -3.14 -11.14 26.75
C ALA A 126 -4.02 -12.37 27.05
N ALA A 127 -4.00 -12.85 28.30
CA ALA A 127 -4.85 -13.95 28.77
C ALA A 127 -6.34 -13.57 28.80
N GLU A 128 -6.63 -12.29 29.04
CA GLU A 128 -7.96 -11.68 28.98
C GLU A 128 -8.49 -11.60 27.53
N PRO A 129 -9.80 -11.43 27.30
CA PRO A 129 -10.35 -11.25 25.96
C PRO A 129 -9.95 -9.87 25.42
N THR A 130 -8.75 -9.79 24.83
CA THR A 130 -8.27 -8.65 24.07
C THR A 130 -8.34 -8.92 22.58
N ASP A 131 -8.30 -7.86 21.78
CA ASP A 131 -8.27 -7.92 20.31
C ASP A 131 -7.10 -8.81 19.82
N ALA A 132 -7.40 -9.71 18.90
CA ALA A 132 -6.38 -10.47 18.17
C ALA A 132 -5.87 -9.63 17.00
N TRP A 133 -4.58 -9.70 16.72
CA TRP A 133 -3.94 -9.02 15.59
C TRP A 133 -3.39 -10.03 14.60
N GLY A 134 -3.41 -9.66 13.32
CA GLY A 134 -2.95 -10.50 12.23
C GLY A 134 -2.33 -9.71 11.10
N SER A 135 -1.68 -10.46 10.21
CA SER A 135 -1.12 -9.96 8.95
C SER A 135 -1.52 -10.91 7.84
N VAL A 136 -2.09 -10.36 6.77
CA VAL A 136 -2.46 -11.10 5.57
C VAL A 136 -1.66 -10.55 4.40
N ARG A 137 -1.04 -11.45 3.64
CA ARG A 137 -0.35 -11.14 2.39
C ARG A 137 -1.04 -11.82 1.23
N ILE A 138 -1.25 -11.08 0.16
CA ILE A 138 -1.97 -11.53 -1.04
C ILE A 138 -1.22 -11.02 -2.25
N VAL A 139 -1.22 -11.78 -3.32
CA VAL A 139 -0.81 -11.31 -4.65
C VAL A 139 -2.08 -11.06 -5.47
N PRO A 140 -2.71 -9.86 -5.35
CA PRO A 140 -3.98 -9.60 -6.03
C PRO A 140 -3.78 -9.26 -7.50
N SER A 141 -4.79 -9.56 -8.32
CA SER A 141 -4.99 -8.88 -9.59
C SER A 141 -5.23 -7.38 -9.39
N TRP A 142 -5.03 -6.57 -10.43
CA TRP A 142 -5.31 -5.13 -10.35
C TRP A 142 -6.78 -4.84 -9.98
N LYS A 143 -7.71 -5.64 -10.52
CA LYS A 143 -9.15 -5.58 -10.19
C LYS A 143 -9.40 -5.86 -8.71
N ARG A 144 -8.75 -6.88 -8.15
CA ARG A 144 -8.86 -7.22 -6.72
C ARG A 144 -8.25 -6.16 -5.82
N LEU A 145 -7.09 -5.61 -6.19
CA LEU A 145 -6.47 -4.51 -5.44
C LEU A 145 -7.42 -3.31 -5.35
N ALA A 146 -8.02 -2.90 -6.47
CA ALA A 146 -8.96 -1.79 -6.46
C ALA A 146 -10.22 -2.10 -5.64
N SER A 147 -10.75 -3.32 -5.72
CA SER A 147 -11.87 -3.76 -4.89
C SER A 147 -11.53 -3.66 -3.40
N ALA A 148 -10.34 -4.09 -2.99
CA ALA A 148 -9.87 -4.00 -1.62
C ALA A 148 -9.76 -2.55 -1.13
N CYS A 149 -9.23 -1.68 -1.98
CA CYS A 149 -9.08 -0.27 -1.65
C CYS A 149 -10.44 0.45 -1.58
N ALA A 150 -11.45 -0.03 -2.31
CA ALA A 150 -12.80 0.50 -2.28
C ALA A 150 -13.68 -0.09 -1.16
N ASP A 151 -13.28 -1.21 -0.57
CA ASP A 151 -14.06 -1.88 0.48
C ASP A 151 -13.92 -1.15 1.82
N THR A 152 -15.00 -0.48 2.22
CA THR A 152 -15.07 0.28 3.48
C THR A 152 -15.19 -0.62 4.71
N SER A 153 -15.48 -1.91 4.54
CA SER A 153 -15.43 -2.88 5.65
C SER A 153 -14.01 -3.25 6.03
N ILE A 154 -13.04 -3.08 5.10
CA ILE A 154 -11.62 -3.11 5.44
C ILE A 154 -11.30 -1.77 6.11
N GLY A 155 -11.00 -1.83 7.40
CA GLY A 155 -10.78 -0.68 8.27
C GLY A 155 -9.51 0.15 7.99
N LEU A 156 -9.31 0.59 6.74
CA LEU A 156 -8.15 1.40 6.31
C LEU A 156 -8.10 2.78 6.99
N GLU A 157 -9.26 3.32 7.37
CA GLU A 157 -9.37 4.57 8.16
C GLU A 157 -9.18 4.33 9.65
N SER A 158 -9.43 3.12 10.14
CA SER A 158 -9.45 2.80 11.56
C SER A 158 -8.12 2.22 12.02
N SER A 159 -7.83 0.97 11.68
CA SER A 159 -6.71 0.22 12.26
C SER A 159 -5.96 -0.68 11.28
N VAL A 160 -6.53 -0.94 10.09
CA VAL A 160 -5.90 -1.77 9.06
C VAL A 160 -4.89 -0.93 8.29
N ARG A 161 -3.67 -1.43 8.23
CA ARG A 161 -2.57 -0.78 7.52
C ARG A 161 -2.33 -1.48 6.20
N LEU A 162 -2.22 -0.66 5.17
CA LEU A 162 -1.96 -1.12 3.81
C LEU A 162 -0.49 -0.95 3.48
N ARG A 163 0.09 -1.99 2.89
CA ARG A 163 1.43 -2.00 2.29
C ARG A 163 1.36 -2.67 0.92
N LEU A 164 1.79 -1.99 -0.13
CA LEU A 164 1.90 -2.56 -1.48
C LEU A 164 3.35 -2.67 -1.88
N MET A 165 3.83 -3.87 -2.22
CA MET A 165 5.22 -4.12 -2.58
C MET A 165 5.32 -4.60 -4.02
N ALA A 166 5.91 -3.77 -4.89
CA ALA A 166 6.21 -4.16 -6.26
C ALA A 166 7.56 -4.88 -6.31
N ILE A 167 7.56 -6.18 -6.62
CA ILE A 167 8.75 -7.05 -6.53
C ILE A 167 8.90 -7.93 -7.78
N PRO A 168 10.11 -8.35 -8.19
CA PRO A 168 10.25 -9.35 -9.25
C PRO A 168 9.53 -10.66 -8.91
N THR A 169 8.90 -11.29 -9.91
CA THR A 169 8.06 -12.48 -9.75
C THR A 169 8.76 -13.63 -9.01
N LEU A 170 10.08 -13.77 -9.20
CA LEU A 170 10.87 -14.82 -8.57
C LEU A 170 10.96 -14.70 -7.03
N PHE A 171 10.78 -13.49 -6.48
CA PHE A 171 10.82 -13.22 -5.04
C PHE A 171 9.42 -13.18 -4.39
N VAL A 172 8.34 -13.32 -5.19
CA VAL A 172 6.97 -13.35 -4.66
C VAL A 172 6.77 -14.45 -3.61
N PRO A 173 7.21 -15.71 -3.83
CA PRO A 173 7.05 -16.75 -2.83
C PRO A 173 7.74 -16.41 -1.51
N GLU A 174 8.94 -15.82 -1.57
CA GLU A 174 9.70 -15.41 -0.39
C GLU A 174 8.96 -14.31 0.38
N LEU A 175 8.48 -13.27 -0.32
CA LEU A 175 7.77 -12.16 0.31
C LEU A 175 6.42 -12.57 0.90
N VAL A 176 5.72 -13.53 0.28
CA VAL A 176 4.48 -14.12 0.79
C VAL A 176 4.73 -15.03 2.00
N ASP A 177 5.94 -15.58 2.15
CA ASP A 177 6.33 -16.45 3.25
C ASP A 177 6.87 -15.70 4.48
N VAL A 178 7.57 -14.57 4.30
CA VAL A 178 8.16 -13.72 5.38
C VAL A 178 7.17 -13.24 6.46
N SER A 179 7.05 -14.01 7.53
CA SER A 179 5.94 -13.86 8.47
C SER A 179 6.22 -12.91 9.64
N SER A 180 7.48 -12.54 9.85
CA SER A 180 7.93 -11.62 10.90
C SER A 180 8.58 -10.37 10.32
N ILE A 181 8.50 -9.25 11.04
CA ILE A 181 9.24 -8.01 10.72
C ILE A 181 10.75 -8.11 11.01
N ASP A 182 11.14 -9.02 11.89
CA ASP A 182 12.55 -9.26 12.25
C ASP A 182 13.18 -10.33 11.32
N ASP A 183 12.46 -10.74 10.29
CA ASP A 183 12.97 -11.70 9.31
C ASP A 183 14.15 -11.08 8.55
N PRO A 184 15.37 -11.65 8.60
CA PRO A 184 16.54 -11.07 7.97
C PRO A 184 16.41 -10.96 6.44
N ARG A 185 15.46 -11.69 5.84
CA ARG A 185 15.14 -11.57 4.41
C ARG A 185 14.61 -10.18 4.03
N TRP A 186 14.10 -9.38 4.98
CA TRP A 186 13.59 -8.02 4.69
C TRP A 186 14.64 -7.13 4.05
N GLU A 187 15.89 -7.15 4.52
CA GLU A 187 16.95 -6.31 3.93
C GLU A 187 17.16 -6.65 2.45
N HIS A 188 17.20 -7.95 2.12
CA HIS A 188 17.29 -8.41 0.75
C HIS A 188 16.04 -8.04 -0.07
N LEU A 189 14.84 -8.30 0.46
CA LEU A 189 13.59 -8.02 -0.25
C LEU A 189 13.39 -6.53 -0.50
N LEU A 190 13.73 -5.65 0.44
CA LEU A 190 13.68 -4.19 0.25
C LEU A 190 14.67 -3.72 -0.83
N SER A 191 15.78 -4.43 -0.99
CA SER A 191 16.74 -4.19 -2.08
C SER A 191 16.24 -4.63 -3.46
N GLU A 192 15.13 -5.35 -3.53
CA GLU A 192 14.48 -5.79 -4.78
C GLU A 192 13.10 -5.15 -5.01
N CYS A 193 12.45 -4.68 -3.94
CA CYS A 193 11.19 -3.95 -3.99
C CYS A 193 11.38 -2.55 -4.59
N GLN A 194 10.44 -2.11 -5.43
CA GLN A 194 10.51 -0.77 -6.03
C GLN A 194 9.58 0.25 -5.39
N PHE A 195 8.42 -0.20 -4.95
CA PHE A 195 7.36 0.67 -4.47
C PHE A 195 6.80 0.10 -3.17
N TYR A 196 6.69 0.94 -2.16
CA TYR A 196 6.00 0.70 -0.91
C TYR A 196 5.00 1.82 -0.68
N LEU A 197 3.72 1.46 -0.50
CA LEU A 197 2.66 2.40 -0.18
C LEU A 197 2.15 2.14 1.23
N GLY A 198 2.46 3.03 2.18
CA GLY A 198 1.90 3.04 3.52
C GLY A 198 0.72 4.02 3.63
N THR A 199 -0.35 3.64 4.31
CA THR A 199 -1.46 4.55 4.66
C THR A 199 -1.24 5.13 6.06
N THR A 200 -1.53 6.42 6.25
CA THR A 200 -1.50 7.06 7.56
C THR A 200 -2.81 6.84 8.33
N PRO A 201 -2.85 7.04 9.67
CA PRO A 201 -4.07 6.90 10.45
C PRO A 201 -5.19 7.81 9.91
N GLY A 202 -6.42 7.30 9.89
CA GLY A 202 -7.56 8.02 9.34
C GLY A 202 -7.54 8.19 7.82
N LEU A 203 -6.63 7.48 7.12
CA LEU A 203 -6.36 7.62 5.69
C LEU A 203 -6.23 9.11 5.30
N THR A 204 -5.38 9.83 6.02
CA THR A 204 -5.20 11.29 5.86
C THR A 204 -4.21 11.64 4.76
N ALA A 205 -3.28 10.74 4.46
CA ALA A 205 -2.29 10.82 3.41
C ALA A 205 -1.88 9.41 2.94
N LEU A 206 -1.27 9.37 1.76
CA LEU A 206 -0.60 8.20 1.20
C LEU A 206 0.90 8.43 1.23
N GLN A 207 1.66 7.51 1.82
CA GLN A 207 3.11 7.59 1.89
C GLN A 207 3.74 6.57 0.94
N LEU A 208 4.62 7.04 0.07
CA LEU A 208 5.17 6.30 -1.05
C LEU A 208 6.68 6.24 -0.88
N VAL A 209 7.25 5.05 -0.73
CA VAL A 209 8.67 4.86 -0.99
C VAL A 209 8.83 4.35 -2.41
N VAL A 210 9.66 5.01 -3.20
CA VAL A 210 10.05 4.56 -4.53
C VAL A 210 11.56 4.39 -4.61
N ARG A 211 12.01 3.57 -5.55
CA ARG A 211 13.43 3.41 -5.88
C ARG A 211 13.71 3.75 -7.32
N ARG A 212 14.94 4.24 -7.59
CA ARG A 212 15.45 4.50 -8.94
C ARG A 212 14.58 5.46 -9.75
N MET A 213 13.81 6.31 -9.08
CA MET A 213 12.97 7.33 -9.69
C MET A 213 13.26 8.69 -9.07
N GLU A 214 13.44 9.69 -9.93
CA GLU A 214 13.57 11.07 -9.51
C GLU A 214 12.23 11.66 -9.06
N ALA A 215 12.28 12.62 -8.13
CA ALA A 215 11.08 13.25 -7.59
C ALA A 215 10.15 13.83 -8.68
N ALA A 216 10.73 14.40 -9.74
CA ALA A 216 9.96 14.93 -10.87
C ALA A 216 9.24 13.83 -11.66
N GLN A 217 9.86 12.66 -11.82
CA GLN A 217 9.27 11.52 -12.53
C GLN A 217 8.10 10.94 -11.73
N VAL A 218 8.26 10.75 -10.42
CA VAL A 218 7.20 10.28 -9.53
C VAL A 218 5.98 11.19 -9.61
N LYS A 219 6.21 12.50 -9.43
CA LYS A 219 5.15 13.52 -9.52
C LYS A 219 4.46 13.46 -10.88
N SER A 220 5.25 13.45 -11.96
CA SER A 220 4.71 13.41 -13.33
C SER A 220 3.82 12.19 -13.57
N ARG A 221 4.30 10.98 -13.25
CA ARG A 221 3.56 9.74 -13.51
C ARG A 221 2.29 9.61 -12.70
N VAL A 222 2.38 9.88 -11.40
CA VAL A 222 1.20 9.87 -10.52
C VAL A 222 0.17 10.88 -11.04
N MET A 223 0.58 12.11 -11.34
CA MET A 223 -0.35 13.13 -11.84
C MET A 223 -0.94 12.77 -13.21
N GLN A 224 -0.14 12.25 -14.15
CA GLN A 224 -0.64 11.79 -15.45
C GLN A 224 -1.71 10.72 -15.29
N ARG A 225 -1.50 9.73 -14.41
CA ARG A 225 -2.46 8.66 -14.16
C ARG A 225 -3.74 9.18 -13.51
N LEU A 226 -3.62 10.07 -12.53
CA LEU A 226 -4.78 10.66 -11.87
C LEU A 226 -5.61 11.54 -12.83
N ILE A 227 -4.94 12.27 -13.73
CA ILE A 227 -5.60 13.06 -14.78
C ILE A 227 -6.32 12.15 -15.78
N ALA A 228 -5.68 11.05 -16.20
CA ALA A 228 -6.28 10.05 -17.09
C ALA A 228 -7.59 9.50 -16.51
N VAL A 229 -7.58 9.07 -15.25
CA VAL A 229 -8.79 8.58 -14.57
C VAL A 229 -9.86 9.67 -14.45
N ALA A 230 -9.47 10.90 -14.13
CA ALA A 230 -10.40 12.03 -14.07
C ALA A 230 -11.05 12.36 -15.44
N ARG A 231 -10.42 11.95 -16.54
CA ARG A 231 -10.94 12.08 -17.92
C ARG A 231 -11.79 10.88 -18.37
N GLY A 232 -11.95 9.86 -17.52
CA GLY A 232 -12.70 8.65 -17.83
C GLY A 232 -11.90 7.55 -18.53
N GLU A 233 -10.56 7.64 -18.54
CA GLU A 233 -9.71 6.52 -18.98
C GLU A 233 -9.81 5.35 -17.97
N PRO A 234 -9.63 4.09 -18.41
CA PRO A 234 -9.78 2.94 -17.55
C PRO A 234 -8.83 3.01 -16.35
N ALA A 235 -9.43 2.99 -15.16
CA ALA A 235 -8.72 3.07 -13.89
C ALA A 235 -7.82 1.86 -13.62
N ILE A 236 -8.10 0.72 -14.24
CA ILE A 236 -7.41 -0.54 -13.96
C ILE A 236 -7.10 -1.21 -15.31
N PRO A 237 -5.85 -1.65 -15.56
CA PRO A 237 -5.55 -2.49 -16.70
C PRO A 237 -6.30 -3.83 -16.60
N ASP A 238 -6.58 -4.45 -17.74
CA ASP A 238 -7.42 -5.65 -17.82
C ASP A 238 -6.82 -6.92 -17.22
#